data_AF-A0A147JVW8-F1
#
_entry.id   AF-A0A147JVW8-F1
#
_cell.length_a   1.000
_cell.length_b   1.000
_cell.length_c   1.000
_cell.angle_alpha   90.00
_cell.angle_beta   90.00
_cell.angle_gamma   90.00
#
_symmetry.space_group_name_H-M   'P 1'
#
loop_
_entity.id
_entity.type
_entity.pdbx_description
1 polymer ?
#
loop_
_entity_poly.entity_id
_entity_poly.type
_entity_poly.pdbx_seq_one_letter_code
_entity_poly.pdbx_strand_id
1 'polypeptide(L)'
;MKLFSLGALRKIPFFVWLLLLQAFLLVNAPAIAPPNSVDTTRTALTVYMLMTATLMPLVPRQAWMKVGLNESIAFFVGGLVVGSFVFAAFRELVTGIFSLSLSGPLYLLVLHVFVVATSEEIIFRGLLPVIITPALAQVFFGFFHFYAYGGSLIGIFIAIIAGFIFYAITRYLNIWAAIGIHAAYNATVLGILSVVGV
;
A
#
# COMPACT_ATOMS: atom_id res chain seq x y z
N MET A 1 22.82 -30.65 -6.53
CA MET A 1 21.72 -29.87 -5.93
C MET A 1 21.51 -28.62 -6.78
N LYS A 2 20.47 -28.56 -7.63
CA LYS A 2 20.17 -27.32 -8.38
C LYS A 2 19.50 -26.35 -7.41
N LEU A 3 20.30 -25.51 -6.76
CA LEU A 3 19.82 -24.37 -5.99
C LEU A 3 18.97 -23.51 -6.94
N PHE A 4 17.69 -23.35 -6.58
CA PHE A 4 16.68 -22.45 -7.14
C PHE A 4 17.07 -21.72 -8.42
N SER A 5 16.69 -22.24 -9.59
CA SER A 5 16.77 -21.43 -10.81
C SER A 5 15.85 -20.21 -10.65
N LEU A 6 16.29 -19.02 -11.06
CA LEU A 6 15.48 -17.78 -11.04
C LEU A 6 14.13 -17.96 -11.74
N GLY A 7 14.02 -18.90 -12.70
CA GLY A 7 12.76 -19.26 -13.36
C GLY A 7 11.72 -19.92 -12.45
N ALA A 8 12.14 -20.58 -11.37
CA ALA A 8 11.22 -21.16 -10.37
C ALA A 8 10.60 -20.08 -9.48
N LEU A 9 11.35 -19.02 -9.16
CA LEU A 9 10.86 -17.88 -8.38
C LEU A 9 9.76 -17.11 -9.10
N ARG A 10 9.77 -17.11 -10.45
CA ARG A 10 8.71 -16.51 -11.27
C ARG A 10 7.35 -17.22 -11.16
N LYS A 11 7.33 -18.47 -10.68
CA LYS A 11 6.09 -19.26 -10.50
C LYS A 11 5.49 -19.10 -9.11
N ILE A 12 6.24 -18.52 -8.18
CA ILE A 12 5.75 -18.25 -6.82
C ILE A 12 4.80 -17.06 -6.90
N PRO A 13 3.53 -17.20 -6.45
CA PRO A 13 2.60 -16.09 -6.45
C PRO A 13 3.15 -14.91 -5.64
N PHE A 14 2.96 -13.67 -6.11
CA PHE A 14 3.44 -12.47 -5.41
C PHE A 14 3.03 -12.43 -3.94
N PHE A 15 1.81 -12.88 -3.61
CA PHE A 15 1.33 -12.85 -2.23
C PHE A 15 2.17 -13.73 -1.28
N VAL A 16 2.82 -14.78 -1.79
CA VAL A 16 3.76 -15.59 -0.98
C VAL A 16 4.98 -14.74 -0.63
N TRP A 17 5.50 -13.96 -1.57
CA TRP A 17 6.58 -13.00 -1.29
C TRP A 17 6.15 -11.93 -0.29
N LEU A 18 4.92 -11.43 -0.41
CA LEU A 18 4.36 -10.46 0.54
C LEU A 18 4.26 -11.06 1.96
N LEU A 19 3.77 -12.29 2.10
CA LEU A 19 3.69 -12.99 3.38
C LEU A 19 5.09 -13.24 3.97
N LEU A 20 6.06 -13.63 3.15
CA LEU A 20 7.45 -13.82 3.58
C LEU A 20 8.08 -12.49 4.05
N LEU A 21 7.84 -11.40 3.33
CA LEU A 21 8.28 -10.07 3.72
C LEU A 21 7.63 -9.64 5.04
N GLN A 22 6.32 -9.79 5.17
CA GLN A 22 5.59 -9.47 6.41
C GLN A 22 6.09 -10.30 7.59
N ALA A 23 6.32 -11.60 7.41
CA ALA A 23 6.86 -12.49 8.44
C ALA A 23 8.30 -12.09 8.85
N PHE A 24 9.15 -11.76 7.87
CA PHE A 24 10.50 -11.25 8.13
C PHE A 24 10.45 -9.96 8.96
N LEU A 25 9.59 -9.01 8.59
CA LEU A 25 9.42 -7.75 9.32
C LEU A 25 8.85 -7.97 10.72
N LEU A 26 7.94 -8.93 10.89
CA LEU A 26 7.33 -9.25 12.18
C LEU A 26 8.37 -9.75 13.19
N VAL A 27 9.24 -10.66 12.74
CA VAL A 27 10.35 -11.18 13.55
C VAL A 27 11.35 -10.07 13.89
N ASN A 28 11.68 -9.23 12.91
CA ASN A 28 12.69 -8.17 13.05
C ASN A 28 12.14 -6.84 13.58
N ALA A 29 10.86 -6.76 13.96
CA ALA A 29 10.24 -5.53 14.46
C ALA A 29 11.04 -4.84 15.60
N PRO A 30 11.61 -5.55 16.60
CA PRO A 30 12.43 -4.91 17.64
C PRO A 30 13.71 -4.24 17.14
N ALA A 31 14.22 -4.67 15.97
CA ALA A 31 15.44 -4.13 15.38
C ALA A 31 15.17 -2.92 14.47
N ILE A 32 13.94 -2.77 13.96
CA ILE A 32 13.60 -1.72 12.98
C ILE A 32 12.71 -0.62 13.56
N ALA A 33 11.91 -0.92 14.58
CA ALA A 33 10.98 0.02 15.20
C ALA A 33 11.51 0.52 16.55
N PRO A 34 11.26 1.80 16.92
CA PRO A 34 11.51 2.31 18.26
C PRO A 34 10.88 1.43 19.35
N PRO A 35 11.51 1.25 20.53
CA PRO A 35 11.05 0.32 21.56
C PRO A 35 9.57 0.47 21.96
N ASN A 36 9.07 1.71 22.01
CA ASN A 36 7.67 2.03 22.35
C ASN A 36 6.66 1.72 21.23
N SER A 37 7.11 1.34 20.03
CA SER A 37 6.27 1.08 18.86
C SER A 37 6.37 -0.35 18.33
N VAL A 38 7.20 -1.19 18.95
CA VAL A 38 7.44 -2.58 18.53
C VAL A 38 6.14 -3.39 18.56
N ASP A 39 5.38 -3.32 19.65
CA ASP A 39 4.16 -4.13 19.81
C ASP A 39 3.05 -3.69 18.85
N THR A 40 2.91 -2.37 18.65
CA THR A 40 1.98 -1.83 17.64
C THR A 40 2.36 -2.30 16.23
N THR A 41 3.65 -2.25 15.88
CA THR A 41 4.16 -2.71 14.58
C THR A 41 3.91 -4.20 14.39
N ARG A 42 4.21 -5.02 15.40
CA ARG A 42 3.97 -6.48 15.35
C ARG A 42 2.49 -6.81 15.22
N THR A 43 1.64 -6.10 15.95
CA THR A 43 0.18 -6.28 15.88
C THR A 43 -0.32 -5.94 14.48
N ALA A 44 0.07 -4.79 13.93
CA ALA A 44 -0.30 -4.41 12.57
C ALA A 44 0.17 -5.42 11.53
N LEU A 45 1.45 -5.83 11.56
CA LEU A 45 2.00 -6.84 10.66
C LEU A 45 1.25 -8.17 10.76
N THR A 46 0.89 -8.61 11.98
CA THR A 46 0.13 -9.84 12.19
C THR A 46 -1.26 -9.73 11.58
N VAL A 47 -1.98 -8.63 11.81
CA VAL A 47 -3.32 -8.41 11.24
C VAL A 47 -3.27 -8.40 9.72
N TYR A 48 -2.36 -7.60 9.12
CA TYR A 48 -2.23 -7.55 7.66
C TYR A 48 -1.79 -8.89 7.07
N MET A 49 -0.95 -9.65 7.78
CA MET A 49 -0.53 -10.99 7.35
C MET A 49 -1.67 -11.99 7.39
N LEU A 50 -2.47 -12.00 8.46
CA LEU A 50 -3.66 -12.85 8.56
C LEU A 50 -4.70 -12.48 7.49
N MET A 51 -4.97 -11.19 7.31
CA MET A 51 -5.87 -10.71 6.26
C MET A 51 -5.35 -11.09 4.87
N THR A 52 -4.08 -10.87 4.58
CA THR A 52 -3.45 -11.25 3.30
C THR A 52 -3.56 -12.77 3.09
N ALA A 53 -3.18 -13.58 4.08
CA ALA A 53 -3.19 -15.03 3.96
C ALA A 53 -4.59 -15.62 3.78
N THR A 54 -5.61 -15.05 4.44
CA THR A 54 -6.99 -15.54 4.38
C THR A 54 -7.77 -15.01 3.18
N LEU A 55 -7.54 -13.76 2.79
CA LEU A 55 -8.32 -13.10 1.74
C LEU A 55 -7.70 -13.26 0.34
N MET A 56 -6.37 -13.33 0.21
CA MET A 56 -5.72 -13.51 -1.10
C MET A 56 -6.14 -14.78 -1.86
N PRO A 57 -6.31 -15.95 -1.22
CA PRO A 57 -6.79 -17.14 -1.91
C PRO A 57 -8.20 -16.96 -2.52
N LEU A 58 -9.00 -16.05 -1.97
CA LEU A 58 -10.37 -15.77 -2.41
C LEU A 58 -10.43 -14.74 -3.53
N VAL A 59 -9.35 -13.98 -3.74
CA VAL A 59 -9.25 -13.04 -4.86
C VAL A 59 -9.32 -13.85 -6.15
N PRO A 60 -10.35 -13.66 -6.99
CA PRO A 60 -10.42 -14.35 -8.27
C PRO A 60 -9.14 -14.05 -9.04
N ARG A 61 -8.64 -15.01 -9.84
CA ARG A 61 -7.46 -14.75 -10.70
C ARG A 61 -7.80 -13.67 -11.73
N GLN A 62 -7.68 -12.41 -11.31
CA GLN A 62 -8.11 -11.25 -12.06
C GLN A 62 -6.98 -10.71 -12.94
N ALA A 63 -7.39 -9.85 -13.87
CA ALA A 63 -6.52 -9.32 -14.93
C ALA A 63 -5.26 -8.60 -14.44
N TRP A 64 -5.25 -8.09 -13.20
CA TRP A 64 -4.10 -7.39 -12.63
C TRP A 64 -2.95 -8.31 -12.19
N MET A 65 -3.16 -9.64 -12.18
CA MET A 65 -2.10 -10.65 -12.09
C MET A 65 -1.61 -11.13 -13.47
N LYS A 66 -2.14 -10.60 -14.58
CA LYS A 66 -1.73 -11.01 -15.94
C LYS A 66 -0.38 -10.44 -16.36
N VAL A 67 0.11 -9.43 -15.65
CA VAL A 67 1.41 -8.82 -15.88
C VAL A 67 2.51 -9.60 -15.14
N GLY A 68 3.68 -9.72 -15.77
CA GLY A 68 4.82 -10.41 -15.13
C GLY A 68 5.40 -9.61 -13.97
N LEU A 69 6.21 -10.26 -13.11
CA LEU A 69 6.83 -9.62 -11.94
C LEU A 69 7.54 -8.28 -12.28
N ASN A 70 8.28 -8.24 -13.38
CA ASN A 70 9.00 -7.03 -13.80
C ASN A 70 8.05 -5.87 -14.13
N GLU A 71 6.93 -6.19 -14.77
CA GLU A 71 5.92 -5.20 -15.15
C GLU A 71 5.13 -4.74 -13.91
N SER A 72 4.82 -5.65 -12.98
CA SER A 72 4.29 -5.30 -11.65
C SER A 72 5.20 -4.32 -10.91
N ILE A 73 6.51 -4.61 -10.86
CA ILE A 73 7.50 -3.73 -10.24
C ILE A 73 7.52 -2.38 -10.96
N ALA A 74 7.52 -2.36 -12.30
CA ALA A 74 7.52 -1.12 -13.07
C ALA A 74 6.26 -0.27 -12.80
N PHE A 75 5.08 -0.87 -12.77
CA PHE A 75 3.83 -0.17 -12.44
C PHE A 75 3.83 0.34 -10.99
N PHE A 76 4.32 -0.45 -10.05
CA PHE A 76 4.45 -0.03 -8.66
C PHE A 76 5.39 1.16 -8.52
N VAL A 77 6.61 1.06 -9.08
CA VAL A 77 7.60 2.15 -9.02
C VAL A 77 7.09 3.38 -9.75
N GLY A 78 6.48 3.23 -10.93
CA GLY A 78 5.89 4.32 -11.69
C GLY A 78 4.76 5.02 -10.92
N GLY A 79 3.85 4.24 -10.31
CA GLY A 79 2.80 4.78 -9.46
C GLY A 79 3.34 5.50 -8.23
N LEU A 80 4.36 4.94 -7.58
CA LEU A 80 5.02 5.56 -6.42
C LEU A 80 5.66 6.90 -6.80
N VAL A 81 6.40 6.95 -7.90
CA VAL A 81 7.06 8.18 -8.37
C VAL A 81 6.02 9.23 -8.76
N VAL A 82 5.07 8.88 -9.64
CA VAL A 82 4.03 9.81 -10.10
C VAL A 82 3.18 10.32 -8.93
N GLY A 83 2.75 9.41 -8.04
CA GLY A 83 2.00 9.77 -6.85
C GLY A 83 2.79 10.73 -5.95
N SER A 84 4.09 10.48 -5.75
CA SER A 84 4.94 11.34 -4.91
C SER A 84 5.01 12.77 -5.47
N PHE A 85 5.17 12.92 -6.79
CA PHE A 85 5.15 14.25 -7.42
C PHE A 85 3.78 14.93 -7.33
N VAL A 86 2.69 14.20 -7.57
CA VAL A 86 1.33 14.75 -7.47
C VAL A 86 1.05 15.23 -6.04
N PHE A 87 1.32 14.41 -5.03
CA PHE A 87 1.06 14.80 -3.64
C PHE A 87 1.99 15.91 -3.15
N ALA A 88 3.24 15.95 -3.62
CA ALA A 88 4.14 17.05 -3.35
C ALA A 88 3.65 18.37 -3.98
N ALA A 89 3.21 18.33 -5.25
CA ALA A 89 2.67 19.51 -5.94
C ALA A 89 1.36 20.02 -5.33
N PHE A 90 0.46 19.12 -4.92
CA PHE A 90 -0.75 19.50 -4.18
C PHE A 90 -0.42 20.16 -2.85
N ARG A 91 0.62 19.69 -2.15
CA ARG A 91 1.07 20.28 -0.89
C ARG A 91 1.76 21.63 -1.11
N GLU A 92 2.54 21.79 -2.17
CA GLU A 92 3.11 23.07 -2.59
C GLU A 92 2.00 24.08 -2.88
N LEU A 93 0.94 23.70 -3.60
CA LEU A 93 -0.19 24.60 -3.88
C LEU A 93 -0.84 25.14 -2.59
N VAL A 94 -0.81 24.35 -1.50
CA VAL A 94 -1.35 24.73 -0.19
C VAL A 94 -0.35 25.51 0.66
N THR A 95 0.96 25.29 0.49
CA THR A 95 2.01 25.78 1.42
C THR A 95 3.04 26.73 0.80
N GLY A 96 3.08 26.86 -0.52
CA GLY A 96 4.01 27.69 -1.30
C GLY A 96 5.44 27.16 -1.40
N ILE A 97 5.70 25.92 -0.96
CA ILE A 97 7.06 25.35 -0.86
C ILE A 97 7.13 24.02 -1.59
N PHE A 98 8.12 23.86 -2.48
CA PHE A 98 8.45 22.58 -3.11
C PHE A 98 9.83 22.08 -2.72
N SER A 99 9.87 20.98 -2.00
CA SER A 99 11.06 20.16 -1.80
C SER A 99 10.61 18.74 -1.54
N LEU A 100 11.36 17.74 -2.01
CA LEU A 100 11.03 16.34 -1.79
C LEU A 100 12.20 15.70 -1.07
N SER A 101 11.98 15.29 0.18
CA SER A 101 12.99 14.59 0.98
C SER A 101 12.42 13.32 1.58
N LEU A 102 13.24 12.28 1.65
CA LEU A 102 12.94 11.12 2.48
C LEU A 102 13.45 11.43 3.89
N SER A 103 12.54 11.61 4.84
CA SER A 103 12.87 11.99 6.22
C SER A 103 12.27 11.07 7.27
N GLY A 104 11.36 10.15 6.88
CA GLY A 104 10.74 9.25 7.84
C GLY A 104 11.59 8.05 8.21
N PRO A 105 11.29 7.41 9.35
CA PRO A 105 11.90 6.15 9.75
C PRO A 105 11.72 5.06 8.68
N LEU A 106 12.80 4.33 8.36
CA LEU A 106 12.79 3.26 7.37
C LEU A 106 11.71 2.20 7.65
N TYR A 107 11.42 1.89 8.91
CA TYR A 107 10.39 0.91 9.26
C TYR A 107 8.98 1.37 8.89
N LEU A 108 8.67 2.67 8.99
CA LEU A 108 7.38 3.22 8.56
C LEU A 108 7.27 3.18 7.04
N LEU A 109 8.36 3.46 6.32
CA LEU A 109 8.43 3.27 4.89
C LEU A 109 8.11 1.82 4.55
N VAL A 110 8.82 0.86 5.13
CA VAL A 110 8.63 -0.54 4.78
C VAL A 110 7.23 -1.05 5.14
N LEU A 111 6.71 -0.70 6.32
CA LEU A 111 5.37 -1.08 6.76
C LEU A 111 4.29 -0.45 5.87
N HIS A 112 4.27 0.87 5.72
CA HIS A 112 3.14 1.54 5.08
C HIS A 112 3.19 1.53 3.55
N VAL A 113 4.38 1.52 2.95
CA VAL A 113 4.57 1.51 1.48
C VAL A 113 4.40 0.09 0.93
N PHE A 114 5.00 -0.92 1.57
CA PHE A 114 4.98 -2.28 1.01
C PHE A 114 3.91 -3.18 1.63
N VAL A 115 3.67 -3.09 2.93
CA VAL A 115 2.73 -4.01 3.60
C VAL A 115 1.31 -3.45 3.56
N VAL A 116 1.09 -2.27 4.12
CA VAL A 116 -0.25 -1.68 4.26
C VAL A 116 -0.88 -1.40 2.90
N ALA A 117 -0.24 -0.57 2.06
CA ALA A 117 -0.80 -0.18 0.76
C ALA A 117 -1.11 -1.41 -0.11
N THR A 118 -0.18 -2.36 -0.20
CA THR A 118 -0.39 -3.59 -0.97
C THR A 118 -1.57 -4.40 -0.45
N SER A 119 -1.65 -4.62 0.86
CA SER A 119 -2.69 -5.44 1.47
C SER A 119 -4.07 -4.78 1.29
N GLU A 120 -4.17 -3.47 1.49
CA GLU A 120 -5.42 -2.74 1.35
C GLU A 120 -5.90 -2.69 -0.10
N GLU A 121 -5.04 -2.42 -1.07
CA GLU A 121 -5.46 -2.41 -2.48
C GLU A 121 -5.96 -3.78 -2.93
N ILE A 122 -5.26 -4.85 -2.53
CA ILE A 122 -5.71 -6.22 -2.78
C ILE A 122 -7.13 -6.46 -2.25
N ILE A 123 -7.41 -6.02 -1.02
CA ILE A 123 -8.69 -6.27 -0.37
C ILE A 123 -9.77 -5.39 -0.99
N PHE A 124 -9.57 -4.08 -1.03
CA PHE A 124 -10.60 -3.11 -1.37
C PHE A 124 -10.79 -2.92 -2.88
N ARG A 125 -9.80 -3.24 -3.71
CA ARG A 125 -9.88 -3.12 -5.18
C ARG A 125 -9.88 -4.49 -5.86
N GLY A 126 -9.21 -5.48 -5.28
CA GLY A 126 -9.17 -6.85 -5.80
C GLY A 126 -10.37 -7.71 -5.38
N LEU A 127 -10.62 -7.83 -4.07
CA LEU A 127 -11.60 -8.77 -3.52
C LEU A 127 -12.99 -8.17 -3.35
N LEU A 128 -13.12 -7.11 -2.55
CA LEU A 128 -14.42 -6.55 -2.14
C LEU A 128 -15.33 -6.20 -3.32
N PRO A 129 -14.86 -5.58 -4.42
CA PRO A 129 -15.71 -5.28 -5.58
C PRO A 129 -16.31 -6.50 -6.29
N VAL A 130 -15.88 -7.72 -5.95
CA VAL A 130 -16.44 -8.98 -6.45
C VAL A 130 -17.57 -9.47 -5.54
N ILE A 131 -17.49 -9.19 -4.24
CA ILE A 131 -18.44 -9.64 -3.23
C ILE A 131 -19.61 -8.65 -3.13
N ILE A 132 -19.31 -7.37 -3.23
CA ILE A 132 -20.26 -6.25 -3.15
C ILE A 132 -20.06 -5.30 -4.33
N THR A 133 -20.92 -4.29 -4.47
CA THR A 133 -20.75 -3.33 -5.57
C THR A 133 -19.44 -2.55 -5.43
N PRO A 134 -18.76 -2.21 -6.55
CA PRO A 134 -17.52 -1.43 -6.50
C PRO A 134 -17.64 -0.12 -5.73
N ALA A 135 -18.79 0.55 -5.83
CA ALA A 135 -19.06 1.78 -5.10
C ALA A 135 -19.10 1.55 -3.58
N LEU A 136 -19.82 0.52 -3.13
CA LEU A 136 -19.86 0.17 -1.70
C LEU A 136 -18.48 -0.21 -1.17
N ALA A 137 -17.66 -0.92 -1.95
CA ALA A 137 -16.29 -1.24 -1.56
C ALA A 137 -15.43 0.00 -1.25
N GLN A 138 -15.59 1.09 -2.02
CA GLN A 138 -14.85 2.34 -1.77
C GLN A 138 -15.40 3.12 -0.57
N VAL A 139 -16.71 3.02 -0.31
CA VAL A 139 -17.31 3.55 0.92
C VAL A 139 -16.74 2.81 2.15
N PHE A 140 -16.70 1.48 2.11
CA PHE A 140 -16.08 0.68 3.18
C PHE A 140 -14.60 0.98 3.36
N PHE A 141 -13.85 1.23 2.28
CA PHE A 141 -12.46 1.68 2.36
C PHE A 141 -12.33 3.00 3.15
N GLY A 142 -13.21 3.96 2.92
CA GLY A 142 -13.24 5.21 3.70
C GLY A 142 -13.52 4.98 5.18
N PHE A 143 -14.54 4.19 5.50
CA PHE A 143 -14.89 3.87 6.90
C PHE A 143 -13.85 3.00 7.61
N PHE A 144 -13.12 2.16 6.88
CA PHE A 144 -11.98 1.40 7.42
C PHE A 144 -10.92 2.33 8.03
N HIS A 145 -10.78 3.55 7.50
CA HIS A 145 -9.85 4.57 8.00
C HIS A 145 -10.42 5.45 9.14
N PHE A 146 -11.64 5.19 9.63
CA PHE A 146 -12.30 6.02 10.65
C PHE A 146 -11.38 6.30 11.85
N TYR A 147 -10.80 5.26 12.43
CA TYR A 147 -9.91 5.39 13.59
C TYR A 147 -8.56 6.03 13.23
N ALA A 148 -8.01 5.71 12.06
CA ALA A 148 -6.76 6.29 11.58
C ALA A 148 -6.88 7.82 11.40
N TYR A 149 -8.07 8.32 11.07
CA TYR A 149 -8.37 9.74 10.95
C TYR A 149 -8.99 10.37 12.20
N GLY A 150 -8.95 9.69 13.35
CA GLY A 150 -9.48 10.23 14.61
C GLY A 150 -10.97 10.55 14.56
N GLY A 151 -11.75 9.84 13.73
CA GLY A 151 -13.18 10.09 13.52
C GLY A 151 -13.51 11.28 12.62
N SER A 152 -12.53 11.87 11.92
CA SER A 152 -12.76 12.99 11.00
C SER A 152 -13.60 12.57 9.80
N LEU A 153 -14.83 13.10 9.70
CA LEU A 153 -15.72 12.88 8.54
C LEU A 153 -15.10 13.38 7.23
N ILE A 154 -14.35 14.49 7.29
CA ILE A 154 -13.63 15.03 6.13
C ILE A 154 -12.56 14.02 5.67
N GLY A 155 -11.79 13.46 6.60
CA GLY A 155 -10.79 12.43 6.30
C GLY A 155 -11.41 11.20 5.65
N ILE A 156 -12.55 10.73 6.19
CA ILE A 156 -13.31 9.60 5.62
C ILE A 156 -13.75 9.93 4.20
N PHE A 157 -14.33 11.11 3.96
CA PHE A 157 -14.76 11.52 2.63
C PHE A 157 -13.60 11.58 1.62
N ILE A 158 -12.45 12.11 2.03
CA ILE A 158 -11.21 12.09 1.22
C ILE A 158 -10.79 10.66 0.91
N ALA A 159 -10.83 9.75 1.88
CA ALA A 159 -10.50 8.34 1.63
C ALA A 159 -11.50 7.64 0.72
N ILE A 160 -12.79 8.00 0.75
CA ILE A 160 -13.78 7.48 -0.22
C ILE A 160 -13.41 7.94 -1.64
N ILE A 161 -13.05 9.22 -1.82
CA ILE A 161 -12.62 9.75 -3.12
C ILE A 161 -11.34 9.06 -3.60
N ALA A 162 -10.33 8.94 -2.73
CA ALA A 162 -9.11 8.19 -3.02
C ALA A 162 -9.43 6.71 -3.36
N GLY A 163 -10.38 6.12 -2.64
CA GLY A 163 -11.16 4.93 -2.95
C GLY A 163 -11.40 4.74 -4.44
N PHE A 164 -12.27 5.61 -4.96
CA PHE A 164 -12.69 5.62 -6.36
C PHE A 164 -11.54 5.83 -7.33
N ILE A 165 -10.60 6.73 -7.01
CA ILE A 165 -9.43 7.00 -7.87
C ILE A 165 -8.56 5.74 -8.00
N PHE A 166 -8.23 5.08 -6.89
CA PHE A 166 -7.41 3.87 -6.90
C PHE A 166 -8.13 2.70 -7.58
N TYR A 167 -9.45 2.59 -7.41
CA TYR A 167 -10.25 1.62 -8.15
C TYR A 167 -10.24 1.87 -9.66
N ALA A 168 -10.36 3.13 -10.10
CA ALA A 168 -10.25 3.50 -11.51
C ALA A 168 -8.86 3.16 -12.07
N ILE A 169 -7.78 3.52 -11.36
CA ILE A 169 -6.40 3.17 -11.73
C ILE A 169 -6.24 1.65 -11.85
N THR A 170 -6.79 0.90 -10.89
CA THR A 170 -6.75 -0.58 -10.92
C THR A 170 -7.46 -1.13 -12.15
N ARG A 171 -8.61 -0.55 -12.53
CA ARG A 171 -9.42 -1.00 -13.67
C ARG A 171 -8.83 -0.67 -15.03
N TYR A 172 -8.24 0.51 -15.18
CA TYR A 172 -7.77 1.03 -16.47
C TYR A 172 -6.27 0.86 -16.69
N LEU A 173 -5.47 0.73 -15.63
CA LEU A 173 -4.02 0.52 -15.72
C LEU A 173 -3.65 -0.82 -15.09
N ASN A 174 -3.45 -0.84 -13.78
CA ASN A 174 -3.04 -2.01 -13.04
C ASN A 174 -3.18 -1.79 -11.53
N ILE A 175 -3.44 -2.83 -10.75
CA ILE A 175 -3.44 -2.73 -9.28
C ILE A 175 -2.08 -2.28 -8.76
N TRP A 176 -0.98 -2.68 -9.40
CA TRP A 176 0.37 -2.31 -8.96
C TRP A 176 0.60 -0.80 -9.04
N ALA A 177 0.01 -0.14 -10.04
CA ALA A 177 0.03 1.31 -10.14
C ALA A 177 -0.78 1.97 -9.02
N ALA A 178 -1.96 1.41 -8.69
CA ALA A 178 -2.76 1.88 -7.55
C ALA A 178 -2.02 1.69 -6.22
N ILE A 179 -1.36 0.54 -6.01
CA ILE A 179 -0.52 0.27 -4.84
C ILE A 179 0.61 1.28 -4.75
N GLY A 180 1.30 1.56 -5.86
CA GLY A 180 2.37 2.57 -5.90
C GLY A 180 1.87 3.96 -5.49
N ILE A 181 0.75 4.41 -6.06
CA ILE A 181 0.16 5.72 -5.75
C ILE A 181 -0.32 5.78 -4.29
N HIS A 182 -0.96 4.72 -3.80
CA HIS A 182 -1.38 4.63 -2.39
C HIS A 182 -0.15 4.62 -1.46
N ALA A 183 0.91 3.91 -1.82
CA ALA A 183 2.16 3.94 -1.09
C ALA A 183 2.78 5.35 -1.03
N ALA A 184 2.70 6.12 -2.13
CA ALA A 184 3.11 7.52 -2.16
C ALA A 184 2.25 8.41 -1.24
N TYR A 185 0.93 8.18 -1.21
CA TYR A 185 0.01 8.87 -0.29
C TYR A 185 0.41 8.60 1.17
N ASN A 186 0.60 7.33 1.54
CA ASN A 186 1.03 6.93 2.88
C ASN A 186 2.37 7.58 3.24
N ALA A 187 3.32 7.55 2.32
CA ALA A 187 4.61 8.16 2.54
C ALA A 187 4.51 9.68 2.77
N THR A 188 3.62 10.36 2.06
CA THR A 188 3.40 11.81 2.21
C THR A 188 2.69 12.15 3.51
N VAL A 189 1.59 11.45 3.84
CA VAL A 189 0.78 11.72 5.04
C VAL A 189 1.56 11.40 6.32
N LEU A 190 2.38 10.36 6.31
CA LEU A 190 3.20 9.97 7.46
C LEU A 190 4.50 10.77 7.57
N GLY A 191 4.73 11.75 6.69
CA GLY A 191 5.97 12.54 6.67
C GLY A 191 7.23 11.72 6.33
N ILE A 192 7.04 10.54 5.75
CA ILE A 192 8.15 9.73 5.23
C ILE A 192 8.77 10.41 4.02
N LEU A 193 7.90 10.88 3.12
CA LEU A 193 8.20 11.92 2.15
C LEU A 193 7.79 13.24 2.78
N SER A 194 8.76 14.07 3.12
CA SER A 194 8.52 15.42 3.62
C SER A 194 9.01 16.48 2.65
N VAL A 195 8.26 17.57 2.64
CA VAL A 195 8.67 18.85 2.09
C VAL A 195 9.34 19.61 3.24
N VAL A 196 10.66 19.76 3.17
CA VAL A 196 11.42 20.60 4.10
C VAL A 196 11.36 22.03 3.57
N GLY A 197 10.84 22.95 4.38
CA GLY A 197 10.98 24.38 4.10
C GLY A 197 12.45 24.78 4.16
N VAL A 198 12.91 25.49 3.13
CA VAL A 198 14.15 26.28 3.21
C VAL A 198 13.79 27.67 3.72
#